data_AF-A0A9E1UY33-F1
#
_entry.id   AF-A0A9E1UY33-F1
#
_cell.length_a   1.000
_cell.length_b   1.000
_cell.length_c   1.000
_cell.angle_alpha   90.00
_cell.angle_beta   90.00
_cell.angle_gamma   90.00
#
_symmetry.space_group_name_H-M   'P 1'
#
loop_
_entity.id
_entity.type
_entity.pdbx_description
1 polymer ?
#
loop_
_entity_poly.entity_id
_entity_poly.type
_entity_poly.pdbx_seq_one_letter_code
_entity_poly.pdbx_strand_id
1 'polypeptide(L)'
;MSHSHGTATDLGPEAVAILKRGLGELLKMTEGLGFEPLTSKRYPLPLAIAVYGDVPEPSVVRPDVEKHLHSDPVAALESALVLLEIAQANATGTAETIPDDGQFLSLAFSSKRLNGWIALLGDGDPDEAKEAINARWQFKFIEGPGRLGGLYALLNLLCRYGFVYGRIAPRDSHGMGHFIEDCTPGLLVCRGAMTDLELTLSLAAMKLGVPALVAPDFPFALGRRVTAAGLAEIADGVTLFPNIRKLLDLPELPKLPDCLDAENLAETFEPAEVYGTSDDSYYVFRKGSVPEPGSVTVIGKPAATMGIQLIAEAEPLDAFDRECIEARAARTIGMLQGVRAHQDGDRLVVEVAPGHALDPIL
;
A
#
# COMPACT_ATOMS: atom_id res chain seq x y z
N MET A 1 -19.87 16.41 -4.02
CA MET A 1 -20.03 16.53 -5.49
C MET A 1 -20.15 15.11 -6.02
N SER A 2 -21.18 14.82 -6.81
CA SER A 2 -21.50 13.48 -7.30
C SER A 2 -20.57 13.12 -8.46
N HIS A 3 -19.66 12.15 -8.27
CA HIS A 3 -18.89 11.53 -9.34
C HIS A 3 -19.61 10.26 -9.77
N SER A 4 -20.44 10.38 -10.81
CA SER A 4 -20.98 9.23 -11.54
C SER A 4 -19.85 8.59 -12.35
N HIS A 5 -19.30 7.48 -11.86
CA HIS A 5 -18.49 6.58 -12.68
C HIS A 5 -19.43 5.77 -13.58
N GLY A 6 -19.54 6.16 -14.85
CA GLY A 6 -20.22 5.32 -15.86
C GLY A 6 -21.25 5.99 -16.75
N THR A 7 -21.12 7.26 -17.10
CA THR A 7 -21.87 7.83 -18.23
C THR A 7 -20.97 7.91 -19.46
N ALA A 8 -21.14 6.93 -20.36
CA ALA A 8 -20.77 6.91 -21.78
C ALA A 8 -19.58 7.81 -22.18
N THR A 9 -18.36 7.42 -21.82
CA THR A 9 -17.18 7.92 -22.54
C THR A 9 -17.07 7.08 -23.81
N ASP A 10 -17.14 7.74 -24.98
CA ASP A 10 -17.10 7.06 -26.27
C ASP A 10 -15.71 6.43 -26.46
N LEU A 11 -15.60 5.14 -26.17
CA LEU A 11 -14.38 4.38 -26.40
C LEU A 11 -14.15 4.30 -27.91
N GLY A 12 -12.91 4.56 -28.33
CA GLY A 12 -12.54 4.39 -29.73
C GLY A 12 -12.84 2.97 -30.24
N PRO A 13 -13.09 2.79 -31.56
CA PRO A 13 -13.47 1.49 -32.13
C PRO A 13 -12.49 0.35 -31.79
N GLU A 14 -11.21 0.66 -31.72
CA GLU A 14 -10.17 -0.30 -31.35
C GLU A 14 -10.28 -0.75 -29.89
N ALA A 15 -10.44 0.18 -28.95
CA ALA A 15 -10.64 -0.14 -27.53
C ALA A 15 -11.90 -1.00 -27.32
N VAL A 16 -13.00 -0.69 -28.02
CA VAL A 16 -14.22 -1.52 -28.02
C VAL A 16 -13.94 -2.92 -28.56
N ALA A 17 -13.14 -3.04 -29.62
CA ALA A 17 -12.79 -4.34 -30.19
C ALA A 17 -11.92 -5.18 -29.23
N ILE A 18 -10.98 -4.56 -28.51
CA ILE A 18 -10.18 -5.19 -27.46
C ILE A 18 -11.11 -5.76 -26.38
N LEU A 19 -12.03 -4.96 -25.84
CA LEU A 19 -12.97 -5.42 -24.81
C LEU A 19 -13.83 -6.59 -25.28
N LYS A 20 -14.34 -6.53 -26.52
CA LYS A 20 -15.12 -7.63 -27.11
C LYS A 20 -14.33 -8.93 -27.20
N ARG A 21 -13.06 -8.85 -27.63
CA ARG A 21 -12.19 -10.04 -27.75
C ARG A 21 -11.83 -10.60 -26.38
N GLY A 22 -11.43 -9.74 -25.43
CA GLY A 22 -11.10 -10.16 -24.07
C GLY A 22 -12.28 -10.77 -23.31
N LEU A 23 -13.45 -10.12 -23.33
CA LEU A 23 -14.67 -10.69 -22.73
C LEU A 23 -15.09 -12.00 -23.40
N GLY A 24 -14.97 -12.09 -24.74
CA GLY A 24 -15.26 -13.31 -25.48
C GLY A 24 -14.30 -14.46 -25.16
N GLU A 25 -13.01 -14.17 -24.94
CA GLU A 25 -12.02 -15.15 -24.47
C GLU A 25 -12.37 -15.65 -23.07
N LEU A 26 -12.69 -14.73 -22.15
CA LEU A 26 -13.06 -15.08 -20.78
C LEU A 26 -14.33 -15.95 -20.71
N LEU A 27 -15.33 -15.66 -21.55
CA LEU A 27 -16.52 -16.50 -21.71
C LEU A 27 -16.17 -17.91 -22.20
N LYS A 28 -15.20 -18.06 -23.11
CA LYS A 28 -14.77 -19.40 -23.56
C LYS A 28 -14.02 -20.14 -22.46
N MET A 29 -13.11 -19.46 -21.76
CA MET A 29 -12.32 -20.04 -20.67
C MET A 29 -13.18 -20.56 -19.51
N THR A 30 -14.35 -19.98 -19.31
CA THR A 30 -15.28 -20.32 -18.22
C THR A 30 -16.46 -21.19 -18.67
N GLU A 31 -16.44 -21.68 -19.91
CA GLU A 31 -17.51 -22.53 -20.42
C GLU A 31 -17.57 -23.86 -19.67
N GLY A 32 -18.74 -24.17 -19.11
CA GLY A 32 -18.96 -25.40 -18.34
C GLY A 32 -18.33 -25.42 -16.95
N LEU A 33 -17.68 -24.34 -16.51
CA LEU A 33 -17.08 -24.25 -15.18
C LEU A 33 -18.09 -23.76 -14.14
N GLY A 34 -17.94 -24.27 -12.92
CA GLY A 34 -18.67 -23.82 -11.74
C GLY A 34 -17.79 -23.09 -10.74
N PHE A 35 -18.38 -22.61 -9.66
CA PHE A 35 -17.61 -22.08 -8.54
C PHE A 35 -17.02 -23.21 -7.71
N GLU A 36 -15.70 -23.22 -7.57
CA GLU A 36 -15.00 -24.11 -6.64
C GLU A 36 -14.65 -23.36 -5.35
N PRO A 37 -14.84 -23.97 -4.17
CA PRO A 37 -14.54 -23.33 -2.91
C PRO A 37 -13.03 -23.07 -2.76
N LEU A 38 -12.67 -21.83 -2.43
CA LEU A 38 -11.32 -21.44 -2.09
C LEU A 38 -11.08 -21.46 -0.57
N THR A 39 -9.85 -21.20 -0.16
CA THR A 39 -9.35 -21.41 1.20
C THR A 39 -9.99 -20.51 2.26
N SER A 40 -10.52 -19.34 1.88
CA SER A 40 -11.25 -18.47 2.82
C SER A 40 -12.60 -19.08 3.18
N LYS A 41 -12.89 -19.20 4.48
CA LYS A 41 -14.20 -19.70 4.95
C LYS A 41 -15.24 -18.58 5.00
N ARG A 42 -14.81 -17.36 5.32
CA ARG A 42 -15.71 -16.23 5.53
C ARG A 42 -16.14 -15.56 4.21
N TYR A 43 -15.22 -15.47 3.26
CA TYR A 43 -15.44 -14.85 1.95
C TYR A 43 -14.73 -15.69 0.88
N PRO A 44 -15.23 -16.90 0.57
CA PRO A 44 -14.58 -17.81 -0.36
C PRO A 44 -14.46 -17.24 -1.77
N LEU A 45 -15.47 -16.48 -2.21
CA LEU A 45 -15.61 -15.94 -3.56
C LEU A 45 -15.96 -14.44 -3.47
N PRO A 46 -14.99 -13.60 -3.05
CA PRO A 46 -15.27 -12.22 -2.69
C PRO A 46 -15.65 -11.34 -3.88
N LEU A 47 -15.25 -11.67 -5.12
CA LEU A 47 -15.66 -10.90 -6.30
C LEU A 47 -17.14 -11.12 -6.60
N ALA A 48 -17.61 -12.37 -6.56
CA ALA A 48 -19.02 -12.70 -6.66
C ALA A 48 -19.84 -11.96 -5.59
N ILE A 49 -19.42 -12.00 -4.32
CA ILE A 49 -20.12 -11.34 -3.21
C ILE A 49 -20.13 -9.81 -3.38
N ALA A 50 -19.06 -9.21 -3.89
CA ALA A 50 -18.99 -7.77 -4.11
C ALA A 50 -19.96 -7.30 -5.22
N VAL A 51 -20.09 -8.07 -6.30
CA VAL A 51 -20.90 -7.70 -7.47
C VAL A 51 -22.36 -8.12 -7.31
N TYR A 52 -22.63 -9.34 -6.85
CA TYR A 52 -23.97 -9.94 -6.80
C TYR A 52 -24.59 -9.95 -5.40
N GLY A 53 -23.79 -9.86 -4.34
CA GLY A 53 -24.23 -9.91 -2.95
C GLY A 53 -24.15 -11.30 -2.32
N ASP A 54 -24.15 -12.34 -3.14
CA ASP A 54 -23.91 -13.74 -2.78
C ASP A 54 -23.08 -14.42 -3.87
N VAL A 55 -22.91 -15.74 -3.77
CA VAL A 55 -22.32 -16.55 -4.83
C VAL A 55 -23.47 -16.95 -5.77
N PRO A 56 -23.56 -16.36 -6.98
CA PRO A 56 -24.65 -16.66 -7.89
C PRO A 56 -24.46 -18.05 -8.51
N GLU A 57 -25.52 -18.60 -9.11
CA GLU A 57 -25.35 -19.73 -10.02
C GLU A 57 -24.48 -19.31 -11.21
N PRO A 58 -23.54 -20.15 -11.70
CA PRO A 58 -22.69 -19.82 -12.86
C PRO A 58 -23.49 -19.43 -14.11
N SER A 59 -24.71 -19.96 -14.24
CA SER A 59 -25.66 -19.65 -15.32
C SER A 59 -26.24 -18.24 -15.28
N VAL A 60 -26.03 -17.48 -14.19
CA VAL A 60 -26.44 -16.07 -14.06
C VAL A 60 -25.34 -15.13 -14.55
N VAL A 61 -24.07 -15.45 -14.27
CA VAL A 61 -22.95 -14.54 -14.56
C VAL A 61 -22.68 -14.42 -16.07
N ARG A 62 -22.74 -15.54 -16.80
CA ARG A 62 -22.43 -15.54 -18.24
C ARG A 62 -23.43 -14.70 -19.06
N PRO A 63 -24.76 -14.85 -18.90
CA PRO A 63 -25.71 -14.02 -19.63
C PRO A 63 -25.57 -12.52 -19.37
N ASP A 64 -25.15 -12.12 -18.16
CA ASP A 64 -24.91 -10.69 -17.86
C ASP A 64 -23.76 -10.13 -18.70
N VAL A 65 -22.68 -10.89 -18.86
CA VAL A 65 -21.56 -10.48 -19.73
C VAL A 65 -21.99 -10.47 -21.20
N GLU A 66 -22.68 -11.51 -21.67
CA GLU A 66 -23.13 -11.65 -23.06
C GLU A 66 -24.12 -10.53 -23.46
N LYS A 67 -25.04 -10.17 -22.57
CA LYS A 67 -26.02 -9.10 -22.78
C LYS A 67 -25.37 -7.77 -23.15
N HIS A 68 -24.22 -7.48 -22.55
CA HIS A 68 -23.53 -6.20 -22.68
C HIS A 68 -22.37 -6.24 -23.69
N LEU A 69 -21.88 -7.43 -24.04
CA LEU A 69 -20.71 -7.65 -24.89
C LEU A 69 -20.69 -6.80 -26.17
N HIS A 70 -21.82 -6.73 -26.89
CA HIS A 70 -21.86 -6.06 -28.19
C HIS A 70 -22.25 -4.59 -28.14
N SER A 71 -23.13 -4.21 -27.20
CA SER A 71 -23.71 -2.87 -27.11
C SER A 71 -22.96 -1.94 -26.17
N ASP A 72 -22.48 -2.45 -25.03
CA ASP A 72 -21.78 -1.69 -24.00
C ASP A 72 -20.84 -2.62 -23.21
N PRO A 73 -19.67 -2.96 -23.75
CA PRO A 73 -18.75 -3.88 -23.08
C PRO A 73 -18.20 -3.33 -21.75
N VAL A 74 -18.27 -2.01 -21.51
CA VAL A 74 -17.84 -1.40 -20.23
C VAL A 74 -18.80 -1.76 -19.10
N ALA A 75 -20.10 -1.88 -19.39
CA ALA A 75 -21.09 -2.37 -18.42
C ALA A 75 -20.79 -3.81 -17.97
N ALA A 76 -20.22 -4.66 -18.84
CA ALA A 76 -19.93 -6.07 -18.53
C ALA A 76 -18.74 -6.28 -17.58
N LEU A 77 -17.91 -5.26 -17.32
CA LEU A 77 -16.62 -5.44 -16.65
C LEU A 77 -16.71 -5.96 -15.21
N GLU A 78 -17.76 -5.60 -14.45
CA GLU A 78 -17.93 -6.12 -13.08
C GLU A 78 -18.27 -7.61 -13.09
N SER A 79 -19.20 -8.03 -13.95
CA SER A 79 -19.52 -9.45 -14.16
C SER A 79 -18.32 -10.23 -14.73
N ALA A 80 -17.47 -9.57 -15.53
CA ALA A 80 -16.21 -10.18 -16.01
C ALA A 80 -15.24 -10.50 -14.87
N LEU A 81 -15.17 -9.69 -13.81
CA LEU A 81 -14.36 -10.03 -12.62
C LEU A 81 -14.87 -11.30 -11.92
N VAL A 82 -16.18 -11.54 -11.95
CA VAL A 82 -16.76 -12.78 -11.41
C VAL A 82 -16.45 -13.98 -12.31
N LEU A 83 -16.41 -13.81 -13.63
CA LEU A 83 -15.91 -14.86 -14.53
C LEU A 83 -14.40 -15.15 -14.31
N LEU A 84 -13.59 -14.12 -14.03
CA LEU A 84 -12.19 -14.31 -13.62
C LEU A 84 -12.11 -15.15 -12.34
N GLU A 85 -12.97 -14.90 -11.35
CA GLU A 85 -13.04 -15.69 -10.13
C GLU A 85 -13.40 -17.16 -10.40
N ILE A 86 -14.36 -17.44 -11.30
CA ILE A 86 -14.68 -18.80 -11.74
C ILE A 86 -13.45 -19.46 -12.38
N ALA A 87 -12.79 -18.78 -13.33
CA ALA A 87 -11.63 -19.32 -14.03
C ALA A 87 -10.49 -19.66 -13.05
N GLN A 88 -10.23 -18.79 -12.07
CA GLN A 88 -9.15 -18.97 -11.11
C GLN A 88 -9.47 -19.99 -10.04
N ALA A 89 -10.72 -20.07 -9.57
CA ALA A 89 -11.16 -21.13 -8.65
C ALA A 89 -10.93 -22.54 -9.23
N ASN A 90 -10.99 -22.68 -10.56
CA ASN A 90 -10.75 -23.94 -11.27
C ASN A 90 -9.29 -24.12 -11.74
N ALA A 91 -8.43 -23.12 -11.60
CA ALA A 91 -7.05 -23.21 -12.04
C ALA A 91 -6.18 -23.98 -11.03
N THR A 92 -5.29 -24.84 -11.55
CA THR A 92 -4.36 -25.62 -10.72
C THR A 92 -3.43 -24.69 -9.94
N GLY A 93 -3.33 -24.92 -8.62
CA GLY A 93 -2.47 -24.14 -7.73
C GLY A 93 -3.11 -22.89 -7.13
N THR A 94 -4.31 -22.46 -7.56
CA THR A 94 -4.92 -21.22 -7.04
C THR A 94 -5.19 -21.32 -5.55
N ALA A 95 -5.81 -22.41 -5.08
CA ALA A 95 -6.14 -22.61 -3.68
C ALA A 95 -4.91 -22.55 -2.75
N GLU A 96 -3.72 -22.91 -3.26
CA GLU A 96 -2.45 -22.86 -2.53
C GLU A 96 -1.89 -21.43 -2.44
N THR A 97 -2.21 -20.57 -3.41
CA THR A 97 -1.75 -19.18 -3.48
C THR A 97 -2.69 -18.19 -2.79
N ILE A 98 -3.98 -18.51 -2.69
CA ILE A 98 -4.96 -17.66 -2.00
C ILE A 98 -4.87 -17.88 -0.49
N PRO A 99 -4.61 -16.82 0.30
CA PRO A 99 -4.45 -16.96 1.74
C PRO A 99 -5.77 -17.32 2.43
N ASP A 100 -5.69 -18.19 3.43
CA ASP A 100 -6.80 -18.43 4.34
C ASP A 100 -7.17 -17.17 5.16
N ASP A 101 -8.18 -17.25 6.03
CA ASP A 101 -8.64 -16.09 6.81
C ASP A 101 -7.60 -15.58 7.81
N GLY A 102 -6.78 -16.45 8.42
CA GLY A 102 -5.73 -16.04 9.35
C GLY A 102 -4.51 -15.45 8.64
N GLN A 103 -4.11 -16.07 7.54
CA GLN A 103 -3.04 -15.56 6.66
C GLN A 103 -3.42 -14.19 6.08
N PHE A 104 -4.67 -14.03 5.62
CA PHE A 104 -5.19 -12.74 5.16
C PHE A 104 -5.08 -11.65 6.22
N LEU A 105 -5.50 -11.92 7.46
CA LEU A 105 -5.39 -10.94 8.55
C LEU A 105 -3.94 -10.57 8.86
N SER A 106 -3.05 -11.55 8.78
CA SER A 106 -1.60 -11.34 8.96
C SER A 106 -1.02 -10.47 7.83
N LEU A 107 -1.42 -10.72 6.59
CA LEU A 107 -1.06 -9.91 5.43
C LEU A 107 -1.60 -8.47 5.57
N ALA A 108 -2.87 -8.32 5.91
CA ALA A 108 -3.48 -7.00 6.11
C ALA A 108 -2.75 -6.21 7.21
N PHE A 109 -2.40 -6.84 8.34
CA PHE A 109 -1.69 -6.17 9.42
C PHE A 109 -0.25 -5.79 9.03
N SER A 110 0.49 -6.72 8.41
CA SER A 110 1.85 -6.48 7.92
C SER A 110 1.91 -5.41 6.82
N SER A 111 0.84 -5.24 6.03
CA SER A 111 0.76 -4.20 5.00
C SER A 111 0.94 -2.79 5.57
N LYS A 112 0.66 -2.56 6.86
CA LYS A 112 0.85 -1.27 7.53
C LYS A 112 2.33 -0.85 7.61
N ARG A 113 3.24 -1.81 7.43
CA ARG A 113 4.70 -1.63 7.36
C ARG A 113 5.24 -1.80 5.95
N LEU A 114 4.36 -1.80 4.94
CA LEU A 114 4.70 -1.80 3.52
C LEU A 114 4.07 -0.59 2.82
N ASN A 115 4.65 -0.16 1.70
CA ASN A 115 4.03 0.85 0.84
C ASN A 115 2.69 0.34 0.30
N GLY A 116 2.65 -0.95 -0.07
CA GLY A 116 1.42 -1.65 -0.41
C GLY A 116 1.64 -3.01 -1.05
N TRP A 117 0.66 -3.43 -1.84
CA TRP A 117 0.57 -4.68 -2.57
C TRP A 117 0.52 -4.42 -4.08
N ILE A 118 1.30 -5.18 -4.83
CA ILE A 118 1.35 -5.08 -6.29
C ILE A 118 1.01 -6.42 -6.92
N ALA A 119 0.13 -6.41 -7.91
CA ALA A 119 0.08 -7.46 -8.92
C ALA A 119 0.74 -6.96 -10.21
N LEU A 120 1.50 -7.84 -10.87
CA LEU A 120 2.04 -7.59 -12.20
C LEU A 120 1.13 -8.26 -13.24
N LEU A 121 0.94 -7.61 -14.39
CA LEU A 121 0.14 -8.15 -15.50
C LEU A 121 0.80 -7.83 -16.85
N GLY A 122 0.80 -8.80 -17.76
CA GLY A 122 1.54 -8.77 -19.02
C GLY A 122 2.72 -9.73 -19.02
N ASP A 123 3.55 -9.68 -20.07
CA ASP A 123 4.69 -10.60 -20.26
C ASP A 123 6.06 -10.02 -19.90
N GLY A 124 6.10 -8.81 -19.34
CA GLY A 124 7.34 -8.23 -18.83
C GLY A 124 7.93 -9.08 -17.70
N ASP A 125 9.27 -9.14 -17.63
CA ASP A 125 9.98 -9.87 -16.57
C ASP A 125 9.51 -9.41 -15.16
N PRO A 126 8.92 -10.30 -14.36
CA PRO A 126 8.43 -9.92 -13.04
C PRO A 126 9.56 -9.58 -12.07
N ASP A 127 10.74 -10.19 -12.20
CA ASP A 127 11.83 -10.01 -11.25
C ASP A 127 12.55 -8.67 -11.47
N GLU A 128 12.71 -8.25 -12.73
CA GLU A 128 13.20 -6.89 -13.04
C GLU A 128 12.28 -5.79 -12.45
N ALA A 129 10.96 -5.98 -12.56
CA ALA A 129 10.00 -5.02 -12.01
C ALA A 129 10.03 -4.99 -10.48
N LYS A 130 10.10 -6.17 -9.84
CA LYS A 130 10.26 -6.29 -8.39
C LYS A 130 11.53 -5.61 -7.91
N GLU A 131 12.66 -5.89 -8.54
CA GLU A 131 13.96 -5.31 -8.19
C GLU A 131 13.93 -3.79 -8.34
N ALA A 132 13.47 -3.27 -9.48
CA ALA A 132 13.42 -1.84 -9.72
C ALA A 132 12.51 -1.09 -8.72
N ILE A 133 11.34 -1.62 -8.42
CA ILE A 133 10.41 -1.02 -7.45
C ILE A 133 10.97 -1.12 -6.04
N ASN A 134 11.43 -2.30 -5.63
CA ASN A 134 11.89 -2.54 -4.27
C ASN A 134 13.32 -2.06 -3.98
N ALA A 135 14.05 -1.57 -4.98
CA ALA A 135 15.28 -0.82 -4.77
C ALA A 135 15.04 0.49 -4.00
N ARG A 136 13.83 1.07 -4.11
CA ARG A 136 13.45 2.33 -3.45
C ARG A 136 12.28 2.17 -2.47
N TRP A 137 11.39 1.22 -2.72
CA TRP A 137 10.14 1.06 -1.98
C TRP A 137 10.04 -0.32 -1.33
N GLN A 138 9.05 -0.50 -0.46
CA GLN A 138 8.77 -1.76 0.21
C GLN A 138 7.37 -2.24 -0.18
N PHE A 139 7.25 -2.87 -1.35
CA PHE A 139 6.01 -3.51 -1.79
C PHE A 139 6.09 -5.03 -1.62
N LYS A 140 4.94 -5.61 -1.23
CA LYS A 140 4.73 -7.04 -1.36
C LYS A 140 4.07 -7.33 -2.70
N PHE A 141 4.71 -8.19 -3.49
CA PHE A 141 4.13 -8.67 -4.74
C PHE A 141 3.18 -9.82 -4.46
N ILE A 142 1.99 -9.73 -5.04
CA ILE A 142 0.94 -10.73 -4.96
C ILE A 142 1.00 -11.57 -6.22
N GLU A 143 1.30 -12.84 -6.03
CA GLU A 143 1.53 -13.81 -7.10
C GLU A 143 0.43 -14.86 -7.10
N GLY A 144 0.27 -15.53 -8.23
CA GLY A 144 -0.69 -16.61 -8.40
C GLY A 144 -0.36 -17.42 -9.66
N PRO A 145 -1.06 -18.54 -9.89
CA PRO A 145 -0.78 -19.41 -11.03
C PRO A 145 -1.15 -18.75 -12.37
N GLY A 146 -0.28 -18.93 -13.35
CA GLY A 146 -0.46 -18.41 -14.70
C GLY A 146 -0.47 -16.87 -14.75
N ARG A 147 -0.83 -16.33 -15.92
CA ARG A 147 -0.73 -14.88 -16.18
C ARG A 147 -1.77 -14.03 -15.42
N LEU A 148 -2.90 -14.62 -15.03
CA LEU A 148 -4.00 -13.91 -14.37
C LEU A 148 -4.06 -14.14 -12.85
N GLY A 149 -3.27 -15.09 -12.32
CA GLY A 149 -3.35 -15.50 -10.92
C GLY A 149 -2.98 -14.38 -9.95
N GLY A 150 -1.93 -13.62 -10.24
CA GLY A 150 -1.53 -12.48 -9.41
C GLY A 150 -2.60 -11.39 -9.36
N LEU A 151 -3.22 -11.08 -10.50
CA LEU A 151 -4.35 -10.13 -10.57
C LEU A 151 -5.51 -10.62 -9.70
N TYR A 152 -5.95 -11.87 -9.89
CA TYR A 152 -7.05 -12.41 -9.10
C TYR A 152 -6.75 -12.44 -7.60
N ALA A 153 -5.55 -12.90 -7.21
CA ALA A 153 -5.14 -12.94 -5.83
C ALA A 153 -5.13 -11.54 -5.19
N LEU A 154 -4.67 -10.51 -5.91
CA LEU A 154 -4.76 -9.12 -5.44
C LEU A 154 -6.22 -8.70 -5.25
N LEU A 155 -7.08 -8.90 -6.27
CA LEU A 155 -8.48 -8.51 -6.19
C LEU A 155 -9.24 -9.23 -5.05
N ASN A 156 -8.95 -10.52 -4.84
CA ASN A 156 -9.46 -11.31 -3.73
C ASN A 156 -9.09 -10.67 -2.38
N LEU A 157 -7.82 -10.30 -2.20
CA LEU A 157 -7.34 -9.62 -0.99
C LEU A 157 -8.03 -8.27 -0.77
N LEU A 158 -8.16 -7.46 -1.83
CA LEU A 158 -8.73 -6.10 -1.72
C LEU A 158 -10.22 -6.13 -1.37
N CYS A 159 -11.01 -7.01 -2.01
CA CYS A 159 -12.42 -7.16 -1.65
C CYS A 159 -12.60 -7.68 -0.22
N ARG A 160 -11.80 -8.66 0.21
CA ARG A 160 -11.80 -9.13 1.61
C ARG A 160 -11.43 -8.02 2.58
N TYR A 161 -10.49 -7.15 2.22
CA TYR A 161 -10.14 -5.97 3.00
C TYR A 161 -11.33 -5.01 3.12
N GLY A 162 -12.05 -4.77 2.03
CA GLY A 162 -13.29 -3.98 2.00
C GLY A 162 -14.37 -4.56 2.93
N PHE A 163 -14.62 -5.87 2.89
CA PHE A 163 -15.61 -6.50 3.77
C PHE A 163 -15.20 -6.47 5.25
N VAL A 164 -13.93 -6.75 5.56
CA VAL A 164 -13.46 -6.89 6.94
C VAL A 164 -13.25 -5.54 7.62
N TYR A 165 -12.55 -4.63 6.96
CA TYR A 165 -12.13 -3.35 7.53
C TYR A 165 -13.00 -2.18 7.07
N GLY A 166 -13.36 -2.16 5.79
CA GLY A 166 -14.25 -1.14 5.24
C GLY A 166 -15.72 -1.33 5.63
N ARG A 167 -16.09 -2.53 6.11
CA ARG A 167 -17.48 -2.92 6.40
C ARG A 167 -18.42 -2.68 5.22
N ILE A 168 -17.88 -2.76 4.00
CA ILE A 168 -18.67 -2.60 2.78
C ILE A 168 -19.71 -3.72 2.72
N ALA A 169 -20.95 -3.36 2.40
CA ALA A 169 -22.01 -4.35 2.29
C ALA A 169 -21.81 -5.23 1.03
N PRO A 170 -22.20 -6.51 1.06
CA PRO A 170 -22.32 -7.29 -0.17
C PRO A 170 -23.18 -6.57 -1.21
N ARG A 171 -22.87 -6.74 -2.49
CA ARG A 171 -23.52 -6.06 -3.64
C ARG A 171 -23.30 -4.55 -3.72
N ASP A 172 -22.51 -3.95 -2.83
CA ASP A 172 -22.12 -2.55 -2.94
C ASP A 172 -20.79 -2.42 -3.70
N SER A 173 -20.78 -2.80 -4.99
CA SER A 173 -19.58 -2.71 -5.84
C SER A 173 -19.09 -1.27 -6.00
N HIS A 174 -20.00 -0.30 -5.94
CA HIS A 174 -19.68 1.12 -5.99
C HIS A 174 -18.96 1.59 -4.71
N GLY A 175 -19.49 1.28 -3.52
CA GLY A 175 -18.83 1.56 -2.25
C GLY A 175 -17.51 0.80 -2.10
N MET A 176 -17.45 -0.43 -2.62
CA MET A 176 -16.21 -1.21 -2.71
C MET A 176 -15.16 -0.49 -3.56
N GLY A 177 -15.55 0.04 -4.72
CA GLY A 177 -14.67 0.79 -5.61
C GLY A 177 -14.02 1.99 -4.93
N HIS A 178 -14.83 2.86 -4.33
CA HIS A 178 -14.32 4.02 -3.59
C HIS A 178 -13.41 3.62 -2.42
N PHE A 179 -13.80 2.60 -1.66
CA PHE A 179 -12.99 2.14 -0.55
C PHE A 179 -11.66 1.55 -1.01
N ILE A 180 -11.64 0.78 -2.10
CA ILE A 180 -10.39 0.24 -2.67
C ILE A 180 -9.50 1.39 -3.12
N GLU A 181 -10.05 2.34 -3.87
CA GLU A 181 -9.34 3.48 -4.45
C GLU A 181 -8.71 4.40 -3.41
N ASP A 182 -9.38 4.61 -2.28
CA ASP A 182 -8.93 5.58 -1.27
C ASP A 182 -8.20 4.95 -0.08
N CYS A 183 -8.57 3.71 0.28
CA CYS A 183 -8.21 3.14 1.58
C CYS A 183 -7.42 1.83 1.53
N THR A 184 -7.40 1.12 0.40
CA THR A 184 -6.70 -0.18 0.31
C THR A 184 -5.34 -0.03 -0.36
N PRO A 185 -4.27 -0.66 0.16
CA PRO A 185 -2.92 -0.43 -0.35
C PRO A 185 -2.63 -1.31 -1.57
N GLY A 186 -3.51 -1.33 -2.58
CA GLY A 186 -3.41 -2.16 -3.77
C GLY A 186 -3.11 -1.36 -5.04
N LEU A 187 -2.23 -1.90 -5.88
CA LEU A 187 -1.86 -1.33 -7.18
C LEU A 187 -1.67 -2.45 -8.20
N LEU A 188 -2.07 -2.20 -9.45
CA LEU A 188 -1.74 -3.03 -10.59
C LEU A 188 -0.59 -2.40 -11.39
N VAL A 189 0.38 -3.20 -11.84
CA VAL A 189 1.41 -2.74 -12.77
C VAL A 189 1.31 -3.55 -14.06
N CYS A 190 0.87 -2.88 -15.12
CA CYS A 190 0.76 -3.45 -16.46
C CYS A 190 2.08 -3.25 -17.20
N ARG A 191 2.80 -4.33 -17.50
CA ARG A 191 4.15 -4.29 -18.08
C ARG A 191 4.33 -5.34 -19.18
N GLY A 192 5.00 -4.92 -20.26
CA GLY A 192 5.24 -5.77 -21.42
C GLY A 192 4.02 -5.83 -22.34
N ALA A 193 4.03 -6.76 -23.27
CA ALA A 193 2.88 -7.02 -24.14
C ALA A 193 1.76 -7.69 -23.34
N MET A 194 0.55 -7.17 -23.53
CA MET A 194 -0.67 -7.67 -22.91
C MET A 194 -1.63 -8.20 -23.96
N THR A 195 -2.31 -9.30 -23.64
CA THR A 195 -3.40 -9.81 -24.47
C THR A 195 -4.65 -8.95 -24.32
N ASP A 196 -5.61 -9.09 -25.24
CA ASP A 196 -6.90 -8.39 -25.12
C ASP A 196 -7.64 -8.75 -23.82
N LEU A 197 -7.49 -9.98 -23.33
CA LEU A 197 -8.04 -10.43 -22.05
C LEU A 197 -7.38 -9.70 -20.88
N GLU A 198 -6.05 -9.61 -20.85
CA GLU A 198 -5.32 -8.91 -19.79
C GLU A 198 -5.64 -7.42 -19.80
N LEU A 199 -5.70 -6.80 -20.98
CA LEU A 199 -6.12 -5.40 -21.13
C LEU A 199 -7.54 -5.21 -20.58
N THR A 200 -8.48 -6.06 -20.97
CA THR A 200 -9.87 -6.02 -20.50
C THR A 200 -9.96 -6.15 -18.97
N LEU A 201 -9.24 -7.12 -18.39
CA LEU A 201 -9.25 -7.36 -16.95
C LEU A 201 -8.52 -6.28 -16.15
N SER A 202 -7.50 -5.64 -16.72
CA SER A 202 -6.86 -4.47 -16.10
C SER A 202 -7.84 -3.30 -15.98
N LEU A 203 -8.64 -3.04 -17.02
CA LEU A 203 -9.68 -2.02 -16.95
C LEU A 203 -10.81 -2.40 -15.99
N ALA A 204 -11.17 -3.69 -15.95
CA ALA A 204 -12.16 -4.19 -14.97
C ALA A 204 -11.67 -4.00 -13.53
N ALA A 205 -10.40 -4.28 -13.24
CA ALA A 205 -9.79 -4.02 -11.94
C ALA A 205 -9.80 -2.53 -11.57
N MET A 206 -9.51 -1.64 -12.53
CA MET A 206 -9.64 -0.19 -12.32
C MET A 206 -11.08 0.25 -12.07
N LYS A 207 -12.06 -0.38 -12.71
CA LYS A 207 -13.48 -0.12 -12.44
C LYS A 207 -13.87 -0.53 -11.01
N LEU A 208 -13.23 -1.58 -10.46
CA LEU A 208 -13.33 -1.97 -9.06
C LEU A 208 -12.48 -1.08 -8.12
N GLY A 209 -11.87 0.00 -8.62
CA GLY A 209 -11.14 0.99 -7.82
C GLY A 209 -9.63 0.74 -7.71
N VAL A 210 -9.08 -0.31 -8.32
CA VAL A 210 -7.63 -0.58 -8.26
C VAL A 210 -6.88 0.37 -9.20
N PRO A 211 -6.03 1.28 -8.70
CA PRO A 211 -5.20 2.09 -9.58
C PRO A 211 -4.22 1.22 -10.38
N ALA A 212 -3.74 1.70 -11.52
CA ALA A 212 -2.67 1.02 -12.23
C ALA A 212 -1.60 1.92 -12.85
N LEU A 213 -0.38 1.40 -12.92
CA LEU A 213 0.65 1.87 -13.86
C LEU A 213 0.48 1.14 -15.17
N VAL A 214 0.51 1.89 -16.27
CA VAL A 214 0.33 1.35 -17.63
C VAL A 214 1.34 1.91 -18.60
N ALA A 215 1.60 1.19 -19.68
CA ALA A 215 2.43 1.69 -20.78
C ALA A 215 1.79 2.91 -21.48
N PRO A 216 2.57 3.78 -22.14
CA PRO A 216 2.04 4.97 -22.83
C PRO A 216 1.02 4.67 -23.93
N ASP A 217 1.09 3.48 -24.52
CA ASP A 217 0.21 2.98 -25.58
C ASP A 217 -1.01 2.21 -25.05
N PHE A 218 -1.25 2.22 -23.73
CA PHE A 218 -2.41 1.57 -23.14
C PHE A 218 -3.73 2.10 -23.75
N PRO A 219 -4.61 1.21 -24.24
CA PRO A 219 -5.68 1.59 -25.17
C PRO A 219 -6.88 2.28 -24.50
N PHE A 220 -6.94 2.31 -23.16
CA PHE A 220 -8.09 2.84 -22.43
C PHE A 220 -7.78 4.22 -21.80
N ALA A 221 -8.68 5.17 -22.05
CA ALA A 221 -8.70 6.47 -21.39
C ALA A 221 -9.47 6.45 -20.05
N LEU A 222 -9.92 5.28 -19.61
CA LEU A 222 -10.73 5.08 -18.41
C LEU A 222 -9.88 4.52 -17.25
N GLY A 223 -10.38 4.71 -16.03
CA GLY A 223 -9.75 4.22 -14.80
C GLY A 223 -8.68 5.16 -14.24
N ARG A 224 -8.35 4.97 -12.96
CA ARG A 224 -7.28 5.72 -12.31
C ARG A 224 -5.93 5.12 -12.69
N ARG A 225 -5.16 5.86 -13.49
CA ARG A 225 -3.90 5.35 -14.05
C ARG A 225 -2.80 6.40 -14.14
N VAL A 226 -1.56 5.93 -14.10
CA VAL A 226 -0.36 6.70 -14.44
C VAL A 226 0.36 5.98 -15.57
N THR A 227 0.86 6.73 -16.55
CA THR A 227 1.65 6.17 -17.65
C THR A 227 3.12 6.10 -17.25
N ALA A 228 3.77 4.96 -17.51
CA ALA A 228 5.20 4.76 -17.31
C ALA A 228 5.78 3.93 -18.47
N ALA A 229 6.82 4.44 -19.13
CA ALA A 229 7.45 3.83 -20.29
C ALA A 229 8.54 2.81 -19.95
N GLY A 230 9.10 2.87 -18.74
CA GLY A 230 10.22 2.02 -18.32
C GLY A 230 10.30 1.80 -16.81
N LEU A 231 11.23 0.94 -16.39
CA LEU A 231 11.36 0.50 -14.99
C LEU A 231 11.56 1.64 -13.99
N ALA A 232 12.35 2.66 -14.34
CA ALA A 232 12.56 3.84 -13.48
C ALA A 232 11.26 4.63 -13.28
N GLU A 233 10.52 4.89 -14.37
CA GLU A 233 9.22 5.58 -14.30
C GLU A 233 8.17 4.76 -13.56
N ILE A 234 8.19 3.43 -13.71
CA ILE A 234 7.35 2.52 -12.92
C ILE A 234 7.68 2.68 -11.44
N ALA A 235 8.96 2.58 -11.08
CA ALA A 235 9.42 2.70 -9.69
C ALA A 235 9.05 4.06 -9.08
N ASP A 236 9.11 5.17 -9.82
CA ASP A 236 8.66 6.46 -9.30
C ASP A 236 7.12 6.55 -9.22
N GLY A 237 6.43 6.00 -10.22
CA GLY A 237 4.99 6.08 -10.39
C GLY A 237 4.17 5.33 -9.34
N VAL A 238 4.70 4.25 -8.73
CA VAL A 238 3.94 3.41 -7.78
C VAL A 238 3.44 4.19 -6.56
N THR A 239 4.07 5.31 -6.21
CA THR A 239 3.72 6.11 -5.02
C THR A 239 2.87 7.34 -5.32
N LEU A 240 2.44 7.53 -6.57
CA LEU A 240 1.62 8.67 -6.98
C LEU A 240 0.13 8.49 -6.63
N PHE A 241 -0.29 7.28 -6.27
CA PHE A 241 -1.66 6.98 -5.89
C PHE A 241 -1.89 7.23 -4.38
N PRO A 242 -3.02 7.80 -3.97
CA PRO A 242 -3.27 8.25 -2.60
C PRO A 242 -3.45 7.09 -1.62
N ASN A 243 -3.88 5.93 -2.12
CA ASN A 243 -4.04 4.72 -1.33
C ASN A 243 -2.72 4.00 -1.03
N ILE A 244 -1.63 4.41 -1.68
CA ILE A 244 -0.29 3.88 -1.46
C ILE A 244 0.40 4.69 -0.37
N ARG A 245 0.90 3.97 0.63
CA ARG A 245 1.60 4.57 1.76
C ARG A 245 2.99 5.00 1.31
N LYS A 246 3.38 6.21 1.66
CA LYS A 246 4.77 6.66 1.58
C LYS A 246 5.42 6.39 2.93
N LEU A 247 5.95 5.18 3.09
CA LEU A 247 6.69 4.85 4.30
C LEU A 247 8.00 5.64 4.33
N LEU A 248 8.38 6.07 5.54
CA LEU A 248 9.55 6.89 5.83
C LEU A 248 10.88 6.12 5.74
N ASP A 249 10.94 5.02 4.99
CA ASP A 249 12.16 4.28 4.73
C ASP A 249 12.64 4.62 3.30
N LEU A 250 12.76 5.92 3.03
CA LEU A 250 13.27 6.44 1.77
C LEU A 250 14.80 6.33 1.78
N PRO A 251 15.45 5.92 0.68
CA PRO A 251 16.91 5.99 0.56
C PRO A 251 17.49 7.40 0.81
N GLU A 252 16.66 8.42 0.62
CA GLU A 252 16.96 9.84 0.84
C GLU A 252 16.78 10.28 2.30
N LEU A 253 16.05 9.51 3.11
CA LEU A 253 15.91 9.81 4.53
C LEU A 253 17.19 9.35 5.25
N PRO A 254 17.83 10.23 6.06
CA PRO A 254 19.02 9.86 6.80
C PRO A 254 18.76 8.61 7.65
N LYS A 255 19.59 7.59 7.47
CA LYS A 255 19.60 6.45 8.39
C LYS A 255 20.01 6.95 9.78
N LEU A 256 19.43 6.36 10.81
CA LEU A 256 19.93 6.55 12.16
C LEU A 256 21.42 6.14 12.21
N PRO A 257 22.30 6.90 12.88
CA PRO A 257 23.69 6.52 13.06
C PRO A 257 23.85 5.12 13.66
N ASP A 258 24.89 4.39 13.26
CA ASP A 258 25.15 3.01 13.72
C ASP A 258 25.32 2.87 15.24
N CYS A 259 25.59 3.98 15.95
CA CYS A 259 25.68 4.00 17.40
C CYS A 259 24.31 3.91 18.11
N LEU A 260 23.20 4.03 17.38
CA LEU A 260 21.86 3.94 17.91
C LEU A 260 21.31 2.53 17.73
N ASP A 261 21.16 1.81 18.84
CA ASP A 261 20.57 0.46 18.87
C ASP A 261 19.30 0.46 19.75
N ALA A 262 18.21 -0.07 19.21
CA ALA A 262 16.94 -0.19 19.92
C ALA A 262 17.01 -1.18 21.11
N GLU A 263 17.96 -2.11 21.11
CA GLU A 263 18.18 -3.04 22.23
C GLU A 263 18.65 -2.30 23.50
N ASN A 264 19.40 -1.20 23.33
CA ASN A 264 19.93 -0.40 24.44
C ASN A 264 18.82 0.29 25.27
N LEU A 265 17.62 0.47 24.69
CA LEU A 265 16.48 1.07 25.40
C LEU A 265 16.04 0.28 26.64
N ALA A 266 16.39 -1.00 26.72
CA ALA A 266 16.08 -1.86 27.85
C ALA A 266 17.18 -1.84 28.95
N GLU A 267 18.27 -1.09 28.76
CA GLU A 267 19.36 -1.02 29.73
C GLU A 267 18.92 -0.38 31.05
N THR A 268 19.38 -0.98 32.15
CA THR A 268 19.15 -0.47 33.51
C THR A 268 20.48 -0.37 34.23
N PHE A 269 20.68 0.75 34.92
CA PHE A 269 21.92 1.09 35.62
C PHE A 269 21.68 2.23 36.61
N GLU A 270 22.56 2.33 37.60
CA GLU A 270 22.66 3.50 38.47
C GLU A 270 23.47 4.59 37.75
N PRO A 271 22.95 5.82 37.60
CA PRO A 271 23.60 6.85 36.82
C PRO A 271 24.85 7.38 37.53
N ALA A 272 25.94 7.54 36.76
CA ALA A 272 27.14 8.27 37.21
C ALA A 272 26.97 9.79 37.03
N GLU A 273 26.27 10.20 35.97
CA GLU A 273 25.97 11.59 35.66
C GLU A 273 24.51 11.74 35.22
N VAL A 274 23.91 12.88 35.58
CA VAL A 274 22.53 13.22 35.21
C VAL A 274 22.47 14.68 34.73
N TYR A 275 21.90 14.88 33.55
CA TYR A 275 21.77 16.16 32.87
C TYR A 275 20.30 16.58 32.75
N GLY A 276 20.04 17.89 32.68
CA GLY A 276 18.69 18.44 32.48
C GLY A 276 17.79 18.43 33.72
N THR A 277 18.36 18.32 34.92
CA THR A 277 17.61 18.26 36.20
C THR A 277 17.31 19.63 36.80
N SER A 278 17.95 20.69 36.31
CA SER A 278 17.70 22.07 36.75
C SER A 278 16.34 22.57 36.27
N ASP A 279 15.70 23.43 37.06
CA ASP A 279 14.45 24.12 36.71
C ASP A 279 14.59 25.06 35.49
N ASP A 280 15.82 25.45 35.14
CA ASP A 280 16.12 26.26 33.95
C ASP A 280 16.26 25.41 32.67
N SER A 281 16.09 24.08 32.77
CA SER A 281 16.21 23.17 31.63
C SER A 281 14.93 23.16 30.79
N TYR A 282 15.07 22.99 29.48
CA TYR A 282 13.92 22.88 28.58
C TYR A 282 14.19 21.93 27.41
N TYR A 283 13.13 21.31 26.93
CA TYR A 283 13.09 20.50 25.73
C TYR A 283 11.86 20.87 24.93
N VAL A 284 12.06 21.38 23.71
CA VAL A 284 10.95 21.88 22.90
C VAL A 284 11.15 21.59 21.42
N PHE A 285 10.11 21.09 20.80
CA PHE A 285 9.96 21.08 19.35
C PHE A 285 9.21 22.33 18.89
N ARG A 286 9.77 23.03 17.91
CA ARG A 286 9.19 24.21 17.30
C ARG A 286 9.13 24.07 15.79
N LYS A 287 7.99 24.46 15.24
CA LYS A 287 7.88 24.73 13.81
C LYS A 287 8.62 26.04 13.48
N GLY A 288 9.46 26.03 12.46
CA GLY A 288 10.22 27.19 12.03
C GLY A 288 11.08 26.90 10.82
N SER A 289 11.56 27.95 10.14
CA SER A 289 12.43 27.76 9.00
C SER A 289 13.78 27.19 9.43
N VAL A 290 14.29 26.21 8.68
CA VAL A 290 15.57 25.55 8.93
C VAL A 290 16.49 25.84 7.74
N PRO A 291 17.45 26.79 7.88
CA PRO A 291 18.31 27.19 6.76
C PRO A 291 19.16 26.06 6.19
N GLU A 292 19.58 25.12 7.04
CA GLU A 292 20.38 23.95 6.69
C GLU A 292 19.81 22.70 7.39
N PRO A 293 18.97 21.91 6.71
CA PRO A 293 18.40 20.69 7.27
C PRO A 293 19.50 19.74 7.79
N GLY A 294 19.35 19.27 9.02
CA GLY A 294 20.33 18.40 9.68
C GLY A 294 21.47 19.13 10.40
N SER A 295 21.54 20.47 10.35
CA SER A 295 22.53 21.21 11.13
C SER A 295 22.29 21.06 12.64
N VAL A 296 23.36 20.82 13.41
CA VAL A 296 23.34 20.76 14.87
C VAL A 296 24.23 21.87 15.42
N THR A 297 23.71 22.65 16.37
CA THR A 297 24.48 23.69 17.07
C THR A 297 24.52 23.38 18.56
N VAL A 298 25.71 23.20 19.10
CA VAL A 298 25.94 22.98 20.54
C VAL A 298 26.59 24.22 21.14
N ILE A 299 25.91 24.81 22.13
CA ILE A 299 26.39 26.00 22.84
C ILE A 299 26.69 25.60 24.30
N GLY A 300 27.96 25.65 24.68
CA GLY A 300 28.40 25.30 26.03
C GLY A 300 28.85 23.85 26.16
N LYS A 301 28.77 23.32 27.39
CA LYS A 301 29.13 21.94 27.75
C LYS A 301 27.97 21.27 28.50
N PRO A 302 27.85 19.93 28.45
CA PRO A 302 26.87 19.21 29.26
C PRO A 302 26.92 19.62 30.73
N ALA A 303 25.78 19.97 31.31
CA ALA A 303 25.64 20.40 32.70
C ALA A 303 24.23 20.09 33.23
N ALA A 304 24.02 20.29 34.53
CA ALA A 304 22.71 20.08 35.15
C ALA A 304 21.59 20.91 34.49
N THR A 305 21.93 22.08 33.94
CA THR A 305 21.05 22.90 33.10
C THR A 305 21.29 22.57 31.64
N MET A 306 20.23 22.18 30.93
CA MET A 306 20.30 21.80 29.52
C MET A 306 19.08 22.31 28.74
N GLY A 307 19.33 22.93 27.60
CA GLY A 307 18.30 23.40 26.68
C GLY A 307 18.42 22.66 25.36
N ILE A 308 17.36 21.98 24.93
CA ILE A 308 17.28 21.31 23.63
C ILE A 308 16.13 21.90 22.83
N GLN A 309 16.44 22.33 21.62
CA GLN A 309 15.46 22.85 20.68
C GLN A 309 15.51 22.04 19.39
N LEU A 310 14.40 21.40 19.06
CA LEU A 310 14.19 20.73 17.77
C LEU A 310 13.41 21.68 16.87
N ILE A 311 13.93 22.01 15.69
CA ILE A 311 13.24 22.87 14.73
C ILE A 311 12.98 22.09 13.45
N ALA A 312 11.75 22.10 12.98
CA ALA A 312 11.39 21.52 11.69
C ALA A 312 10.55 22.47 10.85
N GLU A 313 10.86 22.49 9.56
CA GLU A 313 10.07 23.14 8.53
C GLU A 313 9.25 22.06 7.80
N ALA A 314 8.02 21.82 8.28
CA ALA A 314 7.12 20.86 7.65
C ALA A 314 5.66 21.29 7.76
N GLU A 315 4.87 20.89 6.77
CA GLU A 315 3.41 21.08 6.69
C GLU A 315 2.73 19.77 6.26
N PRO A 316 1.64 19.35 6.93
CA PRO A 316 1.08 19.93 8.15
C PRO A 316 1.89 19.54 9.40
N LEU A 317 2.03 20.47 10.34
CA LEU A 317 2.49 20.22 11.71
C LEU A 317 1.57 20.97 12.67
N ASP A 318 0.92 20.25 13.58
CA ASP A 318 0.07 20.81 14.62
C ASP A 318 0.60 20.57 16.05
N ALA A 319 -0.18 20.96 17.06
CA ALA A 319 0.21 20.83 18.47
C ALA A 319 0.28 19.37 18.97
N PHE A 320 -0.49 18.45 18.38
CA PHE A 320 -0.43 17.03 18.72
C PHE A 320 0.80 16.37 18.09
N ASP A 321 1.17 16.79 16.88
CA ASP A 321 2.40 16.34 16.23
C ASP A 321 3.62 16.69 17.08
N ARG A 322 3.62 17.87 17.73
CA ARG A 322 4.69 18.31 18.63
C ARG A 322 4.97 17.32 19.76
N GLU A 323 3.95 16.96 20.54
CA GLU A 323 4.11 16.03 21.67
C GLU A 323 4.58 14.65 21.20
N CYS A 324 4.05 14.17 20.06
CA CYS A 324 4.45 12.90 19.50
C CYS A 324 5.92 12.90 19.05
N ILE A 325 6.36 13.97 18.39
CA ILE A 325 7.73 14.13 17.91
C ILE A 325 8.71 14.27 19.07
N GLU A 326 8.39 15.11 20.07
CA GLU A 326 9.21 15.29 21.28
C GLU A 326 9.44 13.95 22.00
N ALA A 327 8.36 13.19 22.25
CA ALA A 327 8.44 11.90 22.93
C ALA A 327 9.26 10.88 22.12
N ARG A 328 9.10 10.85 20.78
CA ARG A 328 9.86 9.94 19.91
C ARG A 328 11.34 10.30 19.83
N ALA A 329 11.67 11.57 19.65
CA ALA A 329 13.05 12.03 19.57
C ALA A 329 13.80 11.84 20.90
N ALA A 330 13.13 12.09 22.03
CA ALA A 330 13.67 11.81 23.36
C ALA A 330 14.04 10.32 23.52
N ARG A 331 13.16 9.42 23.04
CA ARG A 331 13.39 7.98 23.08
C ARG A 331 14.61 7.57 22.23
N THR A 332 14.85 8.22 21.10
CA THR A 332 16.00 7.92 20.24
C THR A 332 17.35 8.11 20.96
N ILE A 333 17.44 9.07 21.89
CA ILE A 333 18.67 9.30 22.67
C ILE A 333 18.98 8.09 23.58
N GLY A 334 17.95 7.41 24.10
CA GLY A 334 18.12 6.18 24.88
C GLY A 334 18.53 4.95 24.06
N MET A 335 18.69 5.09 22.73
CA MET A 335 19.28 4.03 21.90
C MET A 335 20.82 4.04 21.95
N LEU A 336 21.43 5.08 22.53
CA LEU A 336 22.87 5.11 22.80
C LEU A 336 23.20 4.16 23.95
N GLN A 337 24.26 3.37 23.78
CA GLN A 337 24.72 2.44 24.82
C GLN A 337 25.12 3.20 26.10
N GLY A 338 24.63 2.76 27.26
CA GLY A 338 24.91 3.39 28.55
C GLY A 338 24.22 4.74 28.74
N VAL A 339 23.20 5.08 27.94
CA VAL A 339 22.44 6.32 28.05
C VAL A 339 20.96 6.01 28.25
N ARG A 340 20.33 6.69 29.20
CA ARG A 340 18.88 6.68 29.38
C ARG A 340 18.35 8.09 29.26
N ALA A 341 17.32 8.27 28.44
CA ALA A 341 16.69 9.56 28.24
C ALA A 341 15.18 9.44 28.43
N HIS A 342 14.60 10.39 29.16
CA HIS A 342 13.16 10.48 29.33
C HIS A 342 12.73 11.95 29.47
N GLN A 343 11.49 12.21 29.07
CA GLN A 343 10.87 13.51 29.25
C GLN A 343 10.22 13.59 30.63
N ASP A 344 10.46 14.68 31.35
CA ASP A 344 9.85 14.99 32.63
C ASP A 344 9.21 16.39 32.54
N GLY A 345 7.94 16.46 32.16
CA GLY A 345 7.29 17.72 31.81
C GLY A 345 7.94 18.38 30.59
N ASP A 346 8.40 19.61 30.75
CA ASP A 346 9.01 20.42 29.67
C ASP A 346 10.53 20.26 29.58
N ARG A 347 11.13 19.30 30.30
CA ARG A 347 12.58 19.02 30.28
C ARG A 347 12.88 17.61 29.78
N LEU A 348 14.05 17.46 29.16
CA LEU A 348 14.64 16.17 28.86
C LEU A 348 15.70 15.85 29.92
N VAL A 349 15.53 14.73 30.61
CA VAL A 349 16.50 14.21 31.57
C VAL A 349 17.34 13.14 30.87
N VAL A 350 18.65 13.27 30.96
CA VAL A 350 19.60 12.31 30.38
C VAL A 350 20.51 11.77 31.48
N GLU A 351 20.53 10.45 31.61
CA GLU A 351 21.30 9.68 32.59
C GLU A 351 22.39 8.91 31.87
N VAL A 352 23.61 8.94 32.39
CA VAL A 352 24.78 8.27 31.80
C VAL A 352 25.34 7.23 32.76
N ALA A 353 25.58 6.02 32.25
CA ALA A 353 26.12 4.90 33.00
C ALA A 353 27.61 5.11 33.37
N PRO A 354 28.11 4.47 34.44
CA PRO A 354 29.53 4.51 34.79
C PRO A 354 30.41 4.01 33.64
N GLY A 355 31.47 4.76 33.32
CA GLY A 355 32.41 4.41 32.25
C GLY A 355 31.98 4.86 30.84
N HIS A 356 30.83 5.51 30.72
CA HIS A 356 30.37 6.17 29.50
C HIS A 356 30.47 7.70 29.64
N ALA A 357 30.53 8.40 28.50
CA ALA A 357 30.52 9.85 28.45
C ALA A 357 29.70 10.31 27.24
N LEU A 358 28.91 11.39 27.40
CA LEU A 358 28.27 12.07 26.27
C LEU A 358 29.31 12.95 25.58
N ASP A 359 29.73 12.56 24.39
CA ASP A 359 30.52 13.45 23.53
C ASP A 359 29.59 14.48 22.88
N PRO A 360 29.79 15.79 23.08
CA PRO A 360 28.91 16.83 22.53
C PRO A 360 28.95 16.97 20.99
N ILE A 361 29.72 16.15 20.26
CA ILE A 361 29.93 16.27 18.80
C ILE A 361 29.62 14.98 18.05
N LEU A 362 28.71 14.14 18.56
CA LEU A 362 28.14 13.05 17.76
C LEU A 362 26.89 13.49 16.99
#